data_AF-S3AVD3-F1
#
_entry.id   AF-S3AVD3-F1
#
_cell.length_a   1.000
_cell.length_b   1.000
_cell.length_c   1.000
_cell.angle_alpha   90.00
_cell.angle_beta   90.00
_cell.angle_gamma   90.00
#
_symmetry.space_group_name_H-M   'P 1'
#
loop_
_entity.id
_entity.type
_entity.pdbx_description
1 polymer ?
#
loop_
_entity_poly.entity_id
_entity_poly.type
_entity_poly.pdbx_seq_one_letter_code
_entity_poly.pdbx_strand_id
1 'polypeptide(L)'
;MLAAVQGLPMADVQVYRAEGRAVLDGTDLYGFTVTEWDLPATYPPLAALLFVPVALVPLSVAKAGFLAANVALLGLLVGLSLRAVRGRAAPLPVVLALTACALWLEPVFQTLLFGQINLALACLVLWDMGRPDTARGKGFAVGLAAGIKLTPALFAVHLLLTGRVKAAATAAAGFAASVAVGACLLPGATVDFWTRRMFETARVGKAWIVDNQSLQGLVARLLHDPEPGARWLVPALLAVVAGLWLARRLTPRPGRPGTADGTLVGSLGGTPDEGFRGLLVTALVALLVSPISWSHHWVWCVPLLAQLARSAGLTGPAGEGRPPGRGRLLARVGLGCAAVVFTARSLWLVPHAGDLDLRLSWWQQPLAAPYALLTLVLLGAAAGYVRARRRRAPLTPRVPPARISVDGSAADHRTAPPGDDRDRRQDGRRPECDKARGGRCAKHDAGHSADRDPAPRPRGARTRDVPRDHLEGDGGPGRLRPPQLP
;
A
#
# COMPACT_ATOMS: atom_id res chain seq x y z
N MET A 1 -18.64 -24.11 5.72
CA MET A 1 -17.41 -23.35 5.40
C MET A 1 -16.40 -24.18 4.61
N LEU A 2 -15.96 -25.37 5.08
CA LEU A 2 -15.05 -26.26 4.31
C LEU A 2 -15.58 -26.67 2.92
N ALA A 3 -16.85 -27.06 2.80
CA ALA A 3 -17.46 -27.43 1.50
C ALA A 3 -17.49 -26.26 0.50
N ALA A 4 -17.75 -25.03 0.97
CA ALA A 4 -17.73 -23.83 0.14
C ALA A 4 -16.30 -23.47 -0.31
N VAL A 5 -15.29 -23.72 0.53
CA VAL A 5 -13.89 -23.49 0.20
C VAL A 5 -13.33 -24.55 -0.75
N GLN A 6 -13.83 -25.78 -0.69
CA GLN A 6 -13.45 -26.84 -1.65
C GLN A 6 -13.81 -26.49 -3.10
N GLY A 7 -14.93 -25.80 -3.31
CA GLY A 7 -15.36 -25.34 -4.63
C GLY A 7 -14.60 -24.12 -5.17
N LEU A 8 -13.76 -23.45 -4.37
CA LEU A 8 -12.93 -22.36 -4.86
C LEU A 8 -11.75 -22.93 -5.66
N PRO A 9 -11.47 -22.45 -6.89
CA PRO A 9 -10.34 -22.95 -7.68
C PRO A 9 -9.01 -22.87 -6.92
N MET A 10 -8.70 -21.71 -6.33
CA MET A 10 -7.44 -21.41 -5.64
C MET A 10 -6.22 -22.01 -6.36
N ALA A 11 -6.11 -21.67 -7.64
CA ALA A 11 -5.11 -22.24 -8.55
C ALA A 11 -3.68 -22.03 -8.01
N ASP A 12 -3.38 -20.85 -7.45
CA ASP A 12 -2.05 -20.58 -6.91
C ASP A 12 -1.73 -21.40 -5.67
N VAL A 13 -2.71 -21.71 -4.81
CA VAL A 13 -2.48 -22.64 -3.67
C VAL A 13 -2.09 -24.01 -4.19
N GLN A 14 -2.62 -24.45 -5.33
CA GLN A 14 -2.22 -25.72 -5.96
C GLN A 14 -0.79 -25.64 -6.50
N VAL A 15 -0.41 -24.52 -7.13
CA VAL A 15 0.99 -24.25 -7.56
C VAL A 15 1.94 -24.25 -6.37
N TYR A 16 1.64 -23.51 -5.30
CA TYR A 16 2.46 -23.47 -4.08
C TYR A 16 2.61 -24.86 -3.46
N ARG A 17 1.51 -25.62 -3.41
CA ARG A 17 1.51 -26.99 -2.91
C ARG A 17 2.41 -27.89 -3.77
N ALA A 18 2.38 -27.74 -5.09
CA ALA A 18 3.22 -28.49 -6.01
C ALA A 18 4.71 -28.10 -5.90
N GLU A 19 5.02 -26.81 -5.75
CA GLU A 19 6.39 -26.34 -5.47
C GLU A 19 6.92 -26.95 -4.16
N GLY A 20 6.14 -26.90 -3.08
CA GLY A 20 6.51 -27.53 -1.81
C GLY A 20 6.66 -29.05 -1.90
N ARG A 21 5.86 -29.69 -2.76
CA ARG A 21 5.94 -31.13 -3.04
C ARG A 21 7.22 -31.47 -3.80
N ALA A 22 7.60 -30.69 -4.81
CA ALA A 22 8.82 -30.87 -5.57
C ALA A 22 10.06 -30.77 -4.68
N VAL A 23 10.06 -29.85 -3.71
CA VAL A 23 11.12 -29.75 -2.69
C VAL A 23 11.21 -31.02 -1.83
N LEU A 24 10.07 -31.55 -1.36
CA LEU A 24 10.04 -32.75 -0.52
C LEU A 24 10.47 -34.00 -1.29
N ASP A 25 10.01 -34.14 -2.52
CA ASP A 25 10.25 -35.33 -3.36
C ASP A 25 11.61 -35.23 -4.09
N GLY A 26 12.32 -34.11 -3.99
CA GLY A 26 13.63 -33.89 -4.62
C GLY A 26 13.58 -33.80 -6.15
N THR A 27 12.45 -33.39 -6.71
CA THR A 27 12.21 -33.31 -8.17
C THR A 27 12.51 -31.91 -8.74
N ASP A 28 12.47 -31.78 -10.07
CA ASP A 28 12.70 -30.50 -10.73
C ASP A 28 11.61 -29.48 -10.39
N LEU A 29 12.01 -28.37 -9.76
CA LEU A 29 11.13 -27.29 -9.33
C LEU A 29 10.48 -26.56 -10.50
N TYR A 30 11.11 -26.53 -11.69
CA TYR A 30 10.62 -25.78 -12.85
C TYR A 30 10.23 -26.69 -14.04
N GLY A 31 10.08 -28.00 -13.78
CA GLY A 31 9.79 -29.02 -14.78
C GLY A 31 8.33 -29.48 -14.83
N PHE A 32 7.43 -28.84 -14.07
CA PHE A 32 6.02 -29.23 -13.99
C PHE A 32 5.07 -28.06 -14.26
N THR A 33 3.85 -28.42 -14.64
CA THR A 33 2.67 -27.56 -14.65
C THR A 33 1.57 -28.22 -13.83
N VAL A 34 0.65 -27.42 -13.29
CA VAL A 34 -0.51 -27.90 -12.53
C VAL A 34 -1.78 -27.18 -12.96
N THR A 35 -2.93 -27.71 -12.51
CA THR A 35 -4.29 -27.23 -12.82
C THR A 35 -4.66 -27.41 -14.30
N GLU A 36 -5.91 -27.11 -14.65
CA GLU A 36 -6.40 -27.15 -16.04
C GLU A 36 -5.80 -26.06 -16.95
N TRP A 37 -5.12 -25.06 -16.35
CA TRP A 37 -4.50 -23.94 -17.06
C TRP A 37 -2.98 -24.09 -17.25
N ASP A 38 -2.41 -25.27 -16.95
CA ASP A 38 -0.98 -25.57 -17.10
C ASP A 38 -0.06 -24.53 -16.42
N LEU A 39 -0.39 -24.14 -15.19
CA LEU A 39 0.35 -23.12 -14.45
C LEU A 39 1.71 -23.66 -13.98
N PRO A 40 2.84 -23.01 -14.33
CA PRO A 40 4.16 -23.43 -13.91
C PRO A 40 4.57 -22.79 -12.57
N ALA A 41 5.63 -23.33 -11.97
CA ALA A 41 6.35 -22.65 -10.90
C ALA A 41 7.00 -21.34 -11.39
N THR A 42 6.75 -20.24 -10.67
CA THR A 42 7.21 -18.90 -11.06
C THR A 42 8.02 -18.19 -9.98
N TYR A 43 8.10 -18.75 -8.78
CA TYR A 43 8.74 -18.11 -7.65
C TYR A 43 10.23 -18.53 -7.52
N PRO A 44 11.07 -17.67 -6.90
CA PRO A 44 12.43 -18.04 -6.53
C PRO A 44 12.44 -19.21 -5.54
N PRO A 45 13.54 -19.98 -5.44
CA PRO A 45 13.59 -21.21 -4.63
C PRO A 45 13.28 -21.02 -3.13
N LEU A 46 13.55 -19.85 -2.55
CA LEU A 46 13.15 -19.58 -1.16
C LEU A 46 11.64 -19.74 -0.97
N ALA A 47 10.82 -19.31 -1.94
CA ALA A 47 9.38 -19.41 -1.83
C ALA A 47 8.92 -20.87 -1.81
N ALA A 48 9.49 -21.73 -2.67
CA ALA A 48 9.20 -23.15 -2.69
C ALA A 48 9.48 -23.83 -1.34
N LEU A 49 10.60 -23.47 -0.69
CA LEU A 49 10.92 -23.91 0.68
C LEU A 49 9.85 -23.47 1.69
N LEU A 50 9.35 -22.23 1.58
CA LEU A 50 8.29 -21.71 2.44
C LEU A 50 6.92 -22.38 2.18
N PHE A 51 6.73 -22.99 1.01
CA PHE A 51 5.51 -23.70 0.64
C PHE A 51 5.51 -25.19 1.01
N VAL A 52 6.63 -25.75 1.49
CA VAL A 52 6.71 -27.13 1.98
C VAL A 52 5.57 -27.48 2.97
N PRO A 53 5.22 -26.66 3.98
CA PRO A 53 4.12 -26.97 4.88
C PRO A 53 2.75 -27.11 4.19
N VAL A 54 2.55 -26.43 3.06
CA VAL A 54 1.30 -26.51 2.27
C VAL A 54 1.17 -27.89 1.60
N ALA A 55 2.28 -28.49 1.21
CA ALA A 55 2.34 -29.84 0.62
C ALA A 55 2.00 -30.95 1.62
N LEU A 56 2.20 -30.72 2.91
CA LEU A 56 2.01 -31.70 3.98
C LEU A 56 0.56 -31.85 4.44
N VAL A 57 -0.32 -30.91 4.09
CA VAL A 57 -1.72 -30.93 4.52
C VAL A 57 -2.67 -31.26 3.36
N PRO A 58 -3.89 -31.75 3.65
CA PRO A 58 -4.92 -31.90 2.63
C PRO A 58 -5.22 -30.56 1.93
N LEU A 59 -5.47 -30.59 0.62
CA LEU A 59 -5.69 -29.37 -0.16
C LEU A 59 -6.84 -28.51 0.37
N SER A 60 -7.91 -29.12 0.89
CA SER A 60 -9.03 -28.39 1.51
C SER A 60 -8.61 -27.60 2.76
N VAL A 61 -7.71 -28.16 3.57
CA VAL A 61 -7.15 -27.51 4.76
C VAL A 61 -6.22 -26.37 4.33
N ALA A 62 -5.38 -26.58 3.31
CA ALA A 62 -4.56 -25.53 2.74
C ALA A 62 -5.41 -24.36 2.23
N LYS A 63 -6.43 -24.62 1.40
CA LYS A 63 -7.35 -23.61 0.87
C LYS A 63 -8.05 -22.81 2.00
N ALA A 64 -8.53 -23.51 3.03
CA ALA A 64 -9.16 -22.85 4.18
C ALA A 64 -8.16 -21.99 4.98
N GLY A 65 -6.94 -22.49 5.19
CA GLY A 65 -5.86 -21.77 5.84
C GLY A 65 -5.46 -20.50 5.07
N PHE A 66 -5.29 -20.60 3.75
CA PHE A 66 -4.99 -19.44 2.90
C PHE A 66 -6.10 -18.41 2.90
N LEU A 67 -7.37 -18.82 2.84
CA LEU A 67 -8.50 -17.90 2.95
C LEU A 67 -8.48 -17.14 4.28
N ALA A 68 -8.37 -17.85 5.40
CA ALA A 68 -8.32 -17.25 6.73
C ALA A 68 -7.12 -16.32 6.90
N ALA A 69 -5.94 -16.75 6.44
CA ALA A 69 -4.71 -15.96 6.47
C ALA A 69 -4.84 -14.70 5.62
N ASN A 70 -5.38 -14.79 4.40
CA ASN A 70 -5.56 -13.62 3.53
C ASN A 70 -6.56 -12.60 4.10
N VAL A 71 -7.65 -13.06 4.73
CA VAL A 71 -8.58 -12.15 5.43
C VAL A 71 -7.89 -11.44 6.60
N ALA A 72 -7.11 -12.17 7.39
CA ALA A 72 -6.35 -11.59 8.50
C ALA A 72 -5.27 -10.61 8.01
N LEU A 73 -4.53 -10.97 6.95
CA LEU A 73 -3.52 -10.12 6.32
C LEU A 73 -4.13 -8.88 5.67
N LEU A 74 -5.34 -8.97 5.11
CA LEU A 74 -6.07 -7.80 4.64
C LEU A 74 -6.38 -6.84 5.79
N GLY A 75 -6.86 -7.37 6.93
CA GLY A 75 -7.09 -6.57 8.14
C GLY A 75 -5.81 -5.91 8.64
N LEU A 76 -4.68 -6.63 8.62
CA LEU A 76 -3.37 -6.07 8.93
C LEU A 76 -2.96 -4.97 7.94
N LEU A 77 -3.14 -5.18 6.64
CA LEU A 77 -2.81 -4.19 5.60
C LEU A 77 -3.63 -2.91 5.77
N VAL A 78 -4.94 -3.03 6.05
CA VAL A 78 -5.81 -1.91 6.39
C VAL A 78 -5.31 -1.19 7.64
N GLY A 79 -4.99 -1.93 8.71
CA GLY A 79 -4.45 -1.38 9.96
C GLY A 79 -3.14 -0.62 9.77
N LEU A 80 -2.19 -1.19 9.03
CA LEU A 80 -0.91 -0.56 8.68
C LEU A 80 -1.11 0.69 7.81
N SER A 81 -2.01 0.61 6.83
CA SER A 81 -2.36 1.75 5.95
C SER A 81 -2.95 2.91 6.74
N LEU A 82 -3.91 2.60 7.64
CA LEU A 82 -4.52 3.59 8.52
C LEU A 82 -3.51 4.17 9.49
N ARG A 83 -2.62 3.35 10.05
CA ARG A 83 -1.53 3.84 10.91
C ARG A 83 -0.61 4.80 10.16
N ALA A 84 -0.25 4.48 8.91
CA ALA A 84 0.58 5.35 8.08
C ALA A 84 -0.05 6.70 7.80
N VAL A 85 -1.35 6.76 7.52
CA VAL A 85 -2.01 8.04 7.24
C VAL A 85 -2.44 8.78 8.51
N ARG A 86 -2.77 8.10 9.61
CA ARG A 86 -3.24 8.72 10.86
C ARG A 86 -2.12 9.02 11.87
N GLY A 87 -0.95 8.42 11.70
CA GLY A 87 0.15 8.43 12.68
C GLY A 87 -0.09 7.54 13.92
N ARG A 88 -1.24 6.88 14.02
CA ARG A 88 -1.64 6.02 15.15
C ARG A 88 -2.57 4.90 14.69
N ALA A 89 -2.66 3.83 15.47
CA ALA A 89 -3.59 2.74 15.20
C ALA A 89 -5.04 3.24 15.14
N ALA A 90 -5.81 2.70 14.20
CA ALA A 90 -7.25 2.90 14.13
C ALA A 90 -7.97 1.94 15.11
N PRO A 91 -9.15 2.31 15.63
CA PRO A 91 -9.96 1.40 16.43
C PRO A 91 -10.30 0.12 15.65
N LEU A 92 -10.33 -1.02 16.33
CA LEU A 92 -10.61 -2.33 15.72
C LEU A 92 -11.92 -2.34 14.89
N PRO A 93 -13.05 -1.78 15.34
CA PRO A 93 -14.27 -1.77 14.54
C PRO A 93 -14.11 -1.05 13.18
N VAL A 94 -13.29 0.00 13.13
CA VAL A 94 -12.99 0.73 11.88
C VAL A 94 -12.15 -0.12 10.94
N VAL A 95 -11.14 -0.82 11.49
CA VAL A 95 -10.31 -1.76 10.71
C VAL A 95 -11.18 -2.88 10.14
N LEU A 96 -12.06 -3.48 10.95
CA LEU A 96 -12.96 -4.55 10.52
C LEU A 96 -13.95 -4.09 9.44
N ALA A 97 -14.59 -2.93 9.62
CA ALA A 97 -15.50 -2.37 8.62
C ALA A 97 -14.80 -2.09 7.29
N LEU A 98 -13.61 -1.46 7.33
CA LEU A 98 -12.84 -1.19 6.11
C LEU A 98 -12.26 -2.45 5.48
N THR A 99 -11.96 -3.48 6.28
CA THR A 99 -11.58 -4.81 5.77
C THR A 99 -12.74 -5.43 4.99
N ALA A 100 -13.95 -5.38 5.55
CA ALA A 100 -15.14 -5.87 4.86
C ALA A 100 -15.40 -5.11 3.54
N CYS A 101 -15.21 -3.80 3.51
CA CYS A 101 -15.27 -3.02 2.27
C CYS A 101 -14.15 -3.39 1.29
N ALA A 102 -12.92 -3.57 1.77
CA ALA A 102 -11.75 -3.86 0.94
C ALA A 102 -11.83 -5.23 0.25
N LEU A 103 -12.59 -6.19 0.80
CA LEU A 103 -12.87 -7.48 0.14
C LEU A 103 -13.53 -7.33 -1.25
N TRP A 104 -14.20 -6.21 -1.50
CA TRP A 104 -14.86 -5.93 -2.78
C TRP A 104 -13.95 -5.30 -3.83
N LEU A 105 -12.76 -4.83 -3.42
CA LEU A 105 -11.75 -4.35 -4.37
C LEU A 105 -11.28 -5.55 -5.20
N GLU A 106 -11.34 -5.42 -6.52
CA GLU A 106 -10.99 -6.49 -7.46
C GLU A 106 -9.63 -7.13 -7.17
N PRO A 107 -8.53 -6.38 -6.91
CA PRO A 107 -7.23 -7.00 -6.67
C PRO A 107 -7.22 -7.87 -5.40
N VAL A 108 -7.98 -7.44 -4.39
CA VAL A 108 -8.12 -8.15 -3.12
C VAL A 108 -9.00 -9.37 -3.30
N PHE A 109 -10.14 -9.21 -3.98
CA PHE A 109 -11.05 -10.30 -4.30
C PHE A 109 -10.34 -11.41 -5.08
N GLN A 110 -9.61 -11.06 -6.14
CA GLN A 110 -8.82 -12.02 -6.92
C GLN A 110 -7.70 -12.67 -6.09
N THR A 111 -7.05 -11.91 -5.20
CA THR A 111 -6.07 -12.49 -4.27
C THR A 111 -6.68 -13.59 -3.40
N LEU A 112 -7.90 -13.41 -2.90
CA LEU A 112 -8.62 -14.43 -2.13
C LEU A 112 -9.08 -15.61 -3.01
N LEU A 113 -9.55 -15.33 -4.22
CA LEU A 113 -10.05 -16.35 -5.15
C LEU A 113 -8.95 -17.32 -5.58
N PHE A 114 -7.75 -16.80 -5.87
CA PHE A 114 -6.61 -17.63 -6.25
C PHE A 114 -5.79 -18.13 -5.05
N GLY A 115 -5.93 -17.48 -3.88
CA GLY A 115 -5.16 -17.81 -2.68
C GLY A 115 -3.72 -17.30 -2.74
N GLN A 116 -3.51 -16.13 -3.31
CA GLN A 116 -2.21 -15.48 -3.51
C GLN A 116 -1.55 -14.99 -2.21
N ILE A 117 -0.22 -14.89 -2.22
CA ILE A 117 0.58 -14.38 -1.07
C ILE A 117 0.83 -12.86 -1.09
N ASN A 118 0.25 -12.12 -2.04
CA ASN A 118 0.58 -10.70 -2.23
C ASN A 118 0.26 -9.82 -1.01
N LEU A 119 -0.77 -10.14 -0.23
CA LEU A 119 -1.10 -9.44 1.01
C LEU A 119 0.00 -9.62 2.07
N ALA A 120 0.59 -10.82 2.19
CA ALA A 120 1.71 -11.07 3.11
C ALA A 120 2.91 -10.21 2.73
N LEU A 121 3.27 -10.16 1.44
CA LEU A 121 4.39 -9.36 0.94
C LEU A 121 4.14 -7.85 1.13
N ALA A 122 2.93 -7.36 0.83
CA ALA A 122 2.57 -5.97 1.03
C ALA A 122 2.63 -5.58 2.52
N CYS A 123 2.12 -6.42 3.41
CA CYS A 123 2.22 -6.23 4.86
C CYS A 123 3.68 -6.21 5.35
N LEU A 124 4.50 -7.15 4.88
CA LEU A 124 5.91 -7.25 5.25
C LEU A 124 6.69 -5.99 4.84
N VAL A 125 6.51 -5.54 3.59
CA VAL A 125 7.13 -4.32 3.07
C VAL A 125 6.61 -3.09 3.82
N LEU A 126 5.30 -2.95 3.99
CA LEU A 126 4.73 -1.76 4.63
C LEU A 126 5.10 -1.67 6.11
N TRP A 127 5.13 -2.81 6.82
CA TRP A 127 5.62 -2.89 8.19
C TRP A 127 7.08 -2.45 8.27
N ASP A 128 7.97 -3.01 7.43
CA ASP A 128 9.39 -2.71 7.47
C ASP A 128 9.70 -1.25 7.13
N MET A 129 9.09 -0.75 6.05
CA MET A 129 9.22 0.64 5.63
C MET A 129 8.66 1.61 6.68
N GLY A 130 7.65 1.18 7.43
CA GLY A 130 7.02 1.94 8.49
C GLY A 130 7.79 2.02 9.80
N ARG A 131 8.86 1.23 9.98
CA ARG A 131 9.70 1.29 11.18
C ARG A 131 10.53 2.59 11.23
N PRO A 132 10.96 3.05 12.41
CA PRO A 132 11.95 4.12 12.51
C PRO A 132 13.23 3.82 11.74
N ASP A 133 13.86 4.84 11.15
CA ASP A 133 15.16 4.75 10.45
C ASP A 133 16.29 4.31 11.39
N THR A 134 16.12 4.49 12.71
CA THR A 134 17.02 4.00 13.77
C THR A 134 16.78 2.54 14.14
N ALA A 135 15.68 1.92 13.68
CA ALA A 135 15.33 0.55 14.04
C ALA A 135 16.38 -0.44 13.51
N ARG A 136 16.87 -1.31 14.40
CA ARG A 136 17.78 -2.39 14.03
C ARG A 136 17.11 -3.30 13.00
N GLY A 137 17.85 -3.62 11.93
CA GLY A 137 17.37 -4.49 10.87
C GLY A 137 16.34 -3.88 9.92
N LYS A 138 16.10 -2.55 9.93
CA LYS A 138 15.24 -1.89 8.92
C LYS A 138 15.72 -2.20 7.50
N GLY A 139 14.82 -2.61 6.63
CA GLY A 139 15.10 -3.01 5.25
C GLY A 139 15.24 -4.53 5.07
N PHE A 140 15.57 -5.29 6.11
CA PHE A 140 15.77 -6.74 6.00
C PHE A 140 14.54 -7.46 5.45
N ALA A 141 13.35 -7.08 5.94
CA ALA A 141 12.08 -7.69 5.54
C ALA A 141 11.70 -7.30 4.10
N VAL A 142 12.03 -6.09 3.64
CA VAL A 142 11.95 -5.72 2.22
C VAL A 142 12.84 -6.62 1.36
N GLY A 143 14.07 -6.86 1.80
CA GLY A 143 15.01 -7.77 1.13
C GLY A 143 14.49 -9.19 1.02
N LEU A 144 13.99 -9.73 2.13
CA LEU A 144 13.38 -11.07 2.17
C LEU A 144 12.14 -11.15 1.26
N ALA A 145 11.29 -10.12 1.26
CA ALA A 145 10.13 -10.05 0.37
C ALA A 145 10.56 -10.09 -1.11
N ALA A 146 11.63 -9.38 -1.47
CA ALA A 146 12.21 -9.40 -2.81
C ALA A 146 12.78 -10.78 -3.19
N GLY A 147 13.29 -11.51 -2.21
CA GLY A 147 13.75 -12.90 -2.35
C GLY A 147 12.63 -13.92 -2.53
N ILE A 148 11.43 -13.62 -2.02
CA ILE A 148 10.23 -14.46 -2.19
C ILE A 148 9.54 -14.14 -3.52
N LYS A 149 9.49 -12.87 -3.94
CA LYS A 149 8.92 -12.43 -5.23
C LYS A 149 9.68 -11.19 -5.64
N LEU A 150 10.15 -11.06 -6.88
CA LEU A 150 11.14 -10.02 -7.23
C LEU A 150 10.64 -8.57 -7.09
N THR A 151 9.34 -8.32 -7.25
CA THR A 151 8.74 -6.97 -7.34
C THR A 151 9.13 -6.00 -6.19
N PRO A 152 9.19 -6.41 -4.91
CA PRO A 152 9.61 -5.53 -3.81
C PRO A 152 11.07 -5.05 -3.86
N ALA A 153 11.92 -5.56 -4.75
CA ALA A 153 13.30 -5.09 -4.91
C ALA A 153 13.38 -3.57 -5.15
N LEU A 154 12.36 -2.98 -5.81
CA LEU A 154 12.31 -1.54 -6.07
C LEU A 154 12.23 -0.70 -4.78
N PHE A 155 11.75 -1.25 -3.66
CA PHE A 155 11.76 -0.56 -2.37
C PHE A 155 13.17 -0.44 -1.77
N ALA A 156 14.10 -1.37 -2.06
CA ALA A 156 15.50 -1.22 -1.68
C ALA A 156 16.14 -0.05 -2.44
N VAL A 157 15.82 0.12 -3.72
CA VAL A 157 16.23 1.28 -4.53
C VAL A 157 15.62 2.57 -3.97
N HIS A 158 14.35 2.54 -3.56
CA HIS A 158 13.71 3.68 -2.88
C HIS A 158 14.47 4.09 -1.61
N LEU A 159 14.86 3.14 -0.76
CA LEU A 159 15.65 3.42 0.44
C LEU A 159 16.97 4.10 0.08
N LEU A 160 17.68 3.59 -0.94
CA LEU A 160 18.94 4.18 -1.40
C LEU A 160 18.75 5.62 -1.90
N LEU A 161 17.79 5.85 -2.80
CA LEU A 161 17.53 7.17 -3.38
C LEU A 161 17.17 8.20 -2.31
N THR A 162 16.38 7.78 -1.31
CA THR A 162 15.92 8.63 -0.21
C THR A 162 16.96 8.82 0.89
N GLY A 163 18.20 8.33 0.70
CA GLY A 163 19.34 8.55 1.61
C GLY A 163 19.41 7.58 2.78
N ARG A 164 18.61 6.50 2.77
CA ARG A 164 18.58 5.47 3.82
C ARG A 164 19.53 4.32 3.47
N VAL A 165 20.80 4.65 3.26
CA VAL A 165 21.82 3.72 2.75
C VAL A 165 21.97 2.48 3.64
N LYS A 166 21.99 2.64 4.97
CA LYS A 166 22.05 1.51 5.90
C LYS A 166 20.87 0.54 5.74
N ALA A 167 19.66 1.07 5.59
CA ALA A 167 18.47 0.24 5.38
C ALA A 167 18.48 -0.42 4.00
N ALA A 168 18.96 0.27 2.97
CA ALA A 168 19.14 -0.33 1.64
C ALA A 168 20.18 -1.47 1.66
N ALA A 169 21.30 -1.30 2.35
CA ALA A 169 22.30 -2.35 2.56
C ALA A 169 21.72 -3.53 3.36
N THR A 170 20.89 -3.25 4.36
CA THR A 170 20.19 -4.29 5.14
C THR A 170 19.16 -5.04 4.27
N ALA A 171 18.49 -4.35 3.34
CA ALA A 171 17.62 -4.98 2.35
C ALA A 171 18.42 -5.86 1.38
N ALA A 172 19.57 -5.39 0.90
CA ALA A 172 20.46 -6.21 0.10
C ALA A 172 20.93 -7.45 0.88
N ALA A 173 21.22 -7.33 2.17
CA ALA A 173 21.58 -8.47 3.02
C ALA A 173 20.41 -9.46 3.21
N GLY A 174 19.18 -8.98 3.41
CA GLY A 174 17.99 -9.85 3.49
C GLY A 174 17.71 -10.60 2.18
N PHE A 175 17.90 -9.92 1.05
CA PHE A 175 17.83 -10.54 -0.27
C PHE A 175 18.95 -11.57 -0.47
N ALA A 176 20.21 -11.21 -0.19
CA ALA A 176 21.33 -12.14 -0.31
C ALA A 176 21.15 -13.38 0.59
N ALA A 177 20.64 -13.20 1.81
CA ALA A 177 20.31 -14.32 2.71
C ALA A 177 19.25 -15.24 2.11
N SER A 178 18.20 -14.69 1.48
CA SER A 178 17.17 -15.49 0.79
C SER A 178 17.75 -16.34 -0.34
N VAL A 179 18.62 -15.75 -1.15
CA VAL A 179 19.30 -16.44 -2.26
C VAL A 179 20.27 -17.48 -1.74
N ALA A 180 21.02 -17.17 -0.67
CA ALA A 180 21.95 -18.10 -0.04
C ALA A 180 21.24 -19.34 0.54
N VAL A 181 20.09 -19.15 1.20
CA VAL A 181 19.27 -20.28 1.68
C VAL A 181 18.82 -21.16 0.51
N GLY A 182 18.36 -20.55 -0.59
CA GLY A 182 18.06 -21.26 -1.83
C GLY A 182 19.29 -22.01 -2.37
N ALA A 183 20.45 -21.37 -2.45
CA ALA A 183 21.67 -21.97 -2.98
C ALA A 183 22.17 -23.15 -2.13
N CYS A 184 22.02 -23.07 -0.81
CA CYS A 184 22.43 -24.15 0.09
C CYS A 184 21.49 -25.37 0.04
N LEU A 185 20.18 -25.15 -0.08
CA LEU A 185 19.17 -26.22 0.01
C LEU A 185 18.70 -26.74 -1.35
N LEU A 186 18.70 -25.87 -2.37
CA LEU A 186 18.24 -26.11 -3.73
C LEU A 186 19.23 -25.49 -4.74
N PRO A 187 20.50 -25.94 -4.79
CA PRO A 187 21.55 -25.30 -5.59
C PRO A 187 21.22 -25.23 -7.08
N GLY A 188 20.77 -26.35 -7.67
CA GLY A 188 20.42 -26.44 -9.09
C GLY A 188 19.28 -25.50 -9.48
N ALA A 189 18.18 -25.53 -8.72
CA ALA A 189 17.04 -24.64 -8.94
C ALA A 189 17.41 -23.16 -8.72
N THR A 190 18.32 -22.86 -7.79
CA THR A 190 18.80 -21.49 -7.56
C THR A 190 19.61 -20.97 -8.73
N VAL A 191 20.52 -21.76 -9.27
CA VAL A 191 21.26 -21.38 -10.48
C VAL A 191 20.31 -21.22 -11.66
N ASP A 192 19.43 -22.20 -11.90
CA ASP A 192 18.47 -22.15 -13.02
C ASP A 192 17.57 -20.92 -12.95
N PHE A 193 17.03 -20.62 -11.75
CA PHE A 193 16.14 -19.48 -11.57
C PHE A 193 16.81 -18.14 -11.87
N TRP A 194 17.95 -17.86 -11.22
CA TRP A 194 18.62 -16.57 -11.29
C TRP A 194 19.39 -16.34 -12.59
N THR A 195 19.67 -17.39 -13.36
CA THR A 195 20.39 -17.27 -14.65
C THR A 195 19.50 -17.41 -15.88
N ARG A 196 18.37 -18.14 -15.78
CA ARG A 196 17.49 -18.43 -16.92
C ARG A 196 16.04 -18.06 -16.64
N ARG A 197 15.40 -18.72 -15.66
CA ARG A 197 13.94 -18.67 -15.51
C ARG A 197 13.39 -17.28 -15.19
N MET A 198 14.16 -16.43 -14.52
CA MET A 198 13.73 -15.06 -14.24
C MET A 198 13.61 -14.17 -15.49
N PHE A 199 14.29 -14.53 -16.59
CA PHE A 199 14.28 -13.79 -17.86
C PHE A 199 13.25 -14.35 -18.86
N GLU A 200 12.79 -15.59 -18.67
CA GLU A 200 11.75 -16.25 -19.48
C GLU A 200 10.34 -15.78 -19.10
N THR A 201 10.03 -14.50 -19.31
CA THR A 201 8.75 -13.92 -18.88
C THR A 201 7.52 -14.55 -19.54
N ALA A 202 7.67 -15.10 -20.75
CA ALA A 202 6.59 -15.78 -21.48
C ALA A 202 6.09 -17.05 -20.77
N ARG A 203 6.91 -17.68 -19.91
CA ARG A 203 6.54 -18.85 -19.11
C ARG A 203 5.49 -18.50 -18.04
N VAL A 204 5.56 -17.29 -17.49
CA VAL A 204 4.69 -16.86 -16.39
C VAL A 204 3.24 -16.68 -16.86
N GLY A 205 3.05 -16.36 -18.14
CA GLY A 205 1.75 -16.24 -18.77
C GLY A 205 1.80 -15.33 -20.00
N LYS A 206 0.70 -15.26 -20.73
CA LYS A 206 0.54 -14.42 -21.91
C LYS A 206 0.48 -12.94 -21.50
N ALA A 207 1.40 -12.12 -22.01
CA ALA A 207 1.51 -10.73 -21.56
C ALA A 207 0.28 -9.87 -21.92
N TRP A 208 -0.49 -10.23 -22.94
CA TRP A 208 -1.60 -9.43 -23.45
C TRP A 208 -2.96 -9.75 -22.82
N ILE A 209 -3.10 -10.82 -22.04
CA ILE A 209 -4.42 -11.13 -21.42
C ILE A 209 -4.83 -10.00 -20.47
N VAL A 210 -6.14 -9.77 -20.36
CA VAL A 210 -6.69 -8.61 -19.64
C VAL A 210 -6.32 -8.58 -18.16
N ASP A 211 -6.03 -9.73 -17.54
CA ASP A 211 -5.48 -9.83 -16.20
C ASP A 211 -4.17 -9.06 -16.04
N ASN A 212 -3.34 -8.99 -17.08
CA ASN A 212 -2.07 -8.27 -17.03
C ASN A 212 -2.32 -6.76 -17.10
N GLN A 213 -2.17 -6.12 -15.95
CA GLN A 213 -2.35 -4.69 -15.72
C GLN A 213 -1.01 -3.92 -15.72
N SER A 214 0.04 -4.50 -16.30
CA SER A 214 1.30 -3.81 -16.55
C SER A 214 1.26 -2.91 -17.78
N LEU A 215 2.28 -2.06 -17.93
CA LEU A 215 2.51 -1.28 -19.14
C LEU A 215 2.83 -2.17 -20.35
N GLN A 216 3.50 -3.31 -20.16
CA GLN A 216 3.74 -4.26 -21.24
C GLN A 216 2.42 -4.82 -21.77
N GLY A 217 1.51 -5.25 -20.90
CA GLY A 217 0.20 -5.78 -21.33
C GLY A 217 -0.63 -4.73 -22.04
N LEU A 218 -0.65 -3.49 -21.53
CA LEU A 218 -1.29 -2.36 -22.21
C LEU A 218 -0.71 -2.11 -23.61
N VAL A 219 0.62 -2.05 -23.74
CA VAL A 219 1.28 -1.79 -25.03
C VAL A 219 1.08 -2.95 -26.01
N ALA A 220 1.17 -4.20 -25.55
CA ALA A 220 0.94 -5.38 -26.37
C ALA A 220 -0.47 -5.35 -26.99
N ARG A 221 -1.50 -5.09 -26.18
CA ARG A 221 -2.88 -4.97 -26.64
C ARG A 221 -3.13 -3.73 -27.51
N LEU A 222 -2.46 -2.61 -27.27
CA LEU A 222 -2.60 -1.41 -28.11
C LEU A 222 -2.00 -1.60 -29.51
N LEU A 223 -0.90 -2.34 -29.59
CA LEU A 223 -0.18 -2.58 -30.84
C LEU A 223 -0.62 -3.86 -31.55
N HIS A 224 -1.50 -4.65 -30.93
CA HIS A 224 -1.86 -6.01 -31.35
C HIS A 224 -0.64 -6.89 -31.58
N ASP A 225 0.38 -6.71 -30.74
CA ASP A 225 1.68 -7.35 -30.88
C ASP A 225 2.04 -8.09 -29.58
N PRO A 226 2.20 -9.43 -29.59
CA PRO A 226 2.49 -10.20 -28.39
C PRO A 226 3.90 -9.91 -27.83
N GLU A 227 4.81 -9.41 -28.66
CA GLU A 227 6.20 -9.15 -28.33
C GLU A 227 6.59 -7.70 -28.67
N PRO A 228 6.05 -6.71 -27.92
CA PRO A 228 6.24 -5.31 -28.26
C PRO A 228 7.70 -4.83 -28.21
N GLY A 229 8.61 -5.61 -27.61
CA GLY A 229 10.06 -5.34 -27.59
C GLY A 229 10.37 -3.94 -27.04
N ALA A 230 11.17 -3.16 -27.79
CA ALA A 230 11.52 -1.79 -27.39
C ALA A 230 10.32 -0.86 -27.17
N ARG A 231 9.17 -1.12 -27.83
CA ARG A 231 7.99 -0.26 -27.79
C ARG A 231 7.32 -0.21 -26.42
N TRP A 232 7.49 -1.23 -25.58
CA TRP A 232 7.07 -1.19 -24.17
C TRP A 232 8.22 -0.86 -23.22
N LEU A 233 9.46 -1.27 -23.54
CA LEU A 233 10.63 -1.03 -22.71
C LEU A 233 10.94 0.46 -22.57
N VAL A 234 10.85 1.25 -23.64
CA VAL A 234 11.08 2.71 -23.59
C VAL A 234 10.09 3.41 -22.65
N PRO A 235 8.76 3.28 -22.81
CA PRO A 235 7.83 3.92 -21.88
C PRO A 235 7.92 3.34 -20.46
N ALA A 236 8.28 2.06 -20.28
CA ALA A 236 8.55 1.50 -18.95
C ALA A 236 9.79 2.13 -18.30
N LEU A 237 10.87 2.34 -19.06
CA LEU A 237 12.08 3.02 -18.59
C LEU A 237 11.77 4.48 -18.20
N LEU A 238 10.99 5.19 -19.02
CA LEU A 238 10.55 6.54 -18.69
C LEU A 238 9.68 6.56 -17.42
N ALA A 239 8.76 5.60 -17.29
CA ALA A 239 7.89 5.47 -16.11
C ALA A 239 8.69 5.15 -14.84
N VAL A 240 9.69 4.26 -14.89
CA VAL A 240 10.50 3.94 -13.72
C VAL A 240 11.40 5.11 -13.32
N VAL A 241 12.04 5.80 -14.28
CA VAL A 241 12.88 6.97 -14.00
C VAL A 241 12.05 8.11 -13.42
N ALA A 242 10.93 8.47 -14.07
CA ALA A 242 10.05 9.53 -13.60
C ALA A 242 9.41 9.15 -12.25
N GLY A 243 8.97 7.91 -12.10
CA GLY A 243 8.38 7.36 -10.89
C GLY A 243 9.33 7.39 -9.70
N LEU A 244 10.56 6.90 -9.86
CA LEU A 244 11.58 6.94 -8.81
C LEU A 244 12.01 8.37 -8.48
N TRP A 245 12.09 9.25 -9.48
CA TRP A 245 12.32 10.68 -9.24
C TRP A 245 11.19 11.31 -8.43
N LEU A 246 9.93 11.03 -8.76
CA LEU A 246 8.76 11.50 -8.01
C LEU A 246 8.75 10.95 -6.58
N ALA A 247 8.93 9.63 -6.43
CA ALA A 247 9.03 8.96 -5.13
C ALA A 247 10.10 9.63 -4.26
N ARG A 248 11.27 9.90 -4.84
CA ARG A 248 12.34 10.59 -4.16
C ARG A 248 11.96 12.02 -3.75
N ARG A 249 11.26 12.78 -4.60
CA ARG A 249 10.83 14.16 -4.30
C ARG A 249 9.73 14.22 -3.24
N LEU A 250 8.90 13.18 -3.16
CA LEU A 250 7.83 13.06 -2.18
C LEU A 250 8.31 12.52 -0.84
N THR A 251 9.41 11.76 -0.81
CA THR A 251 9.98 11.23 0.44
C THR A 251 11.07 12.16 1.02
N PRO A 252 10.89 12.67 2.26
CA PRO A 252 11.93 13.42 2.96
C PRO A 252 13.20 12.60 3.22
N ARG A 253 14.36 13.27 3.16
CA ARG A 253 15.65 12.68 3.56
C ARG A 253 15.80 12.70 5.08
N PRO A 254 16.50 11.71 5.67
CA PRO A 254 16.96 11.78 7.04
C PRO A 254 17.82 13.05 7.28
N GLY A 255 17.64 13.72 8.43
CA GLY A 255 18.57 14.77 8.90
C GLY A 255 18.39 16.20 8.36
N ARG A 256 17.23 16.58 7.79
CA ARG A 256 16.96 18.02 7.57
C ARG A 256 16.68 18.70 8.93
N PRO A 257 17.33 19.83 9.27
CA PRO A 257 17.04 20.56 10.50
C PRO A 257 15.55 20.95 10.56
N GLY A 258 14.87 20.53 11.63
CA GLY A 258 13.43 20.74 11.84
C GLY A 258 12.59 19.44 11.94
N THR A 259 13.09 18.30 11.45
CA THR A 259 12.42 17.00 11.57
C THR A 259 13.08 16.14 12.63
N ALA A 260 12.76 16.38 13.90
CA ALA A 260 13.04 15.42 14.96
C ALA A 260 12.16 14.16 14.74
N ASP A 261 12.75 13.01 15.02
CA ASP A 261 12.30 11.64 14.79
C ASP A 261 12.22 11.13 13.34
N GLY A 262 13.22 10.31 13.00
CA GLY A 262 13.35 9.55 11.75
C GLY A 262 12.34 8.42 11.62
N THR A 263 11.04 8.68 11.79
CA THR A 263 9.99 7.68 11.58
C THR A 263 9.34 7.94 10.24
N LEU A 264 9.46 7.00 9.31
CA LEU A 264 8.77 7.16 8.02
C LEU A 264 7.23 7.05 8.15
N VAL A 265 6.70 6.61 9.30
CA VAL A 265 5.27 6.28 9.49
C VAL A 265 4.68 6.63 10.87
N GLY A 266 5.35 7.36 11.79
CA GLY A 266 4.69 7.59 13.11
C GLY A 266 5.30 8.48 14.21
N SER A 267 6.45 9.11 14.03
CA SER A 267 6.87 10.24 14.87
C SER A 267 7.51 11.26 13.93
N LEU A 268 7.01 12.48 14.04
CA LEU A 268 6.83 13.41 12.94
C LEU A 268 7.11 14.82 13.45
N GLY A 269 8.37 15.22 13.39
CA GLY A 269 8.74 16.64 13.27
C GLY A 269 8.38 17.23 11.89
N GLY A 270 7.30 16.78 11.24
CA GLY A 270 6.80 17.17 9.91
C GLY A 270 5.45 16.50 9.60
N THR A 271 4.69 16.86 8.55
CA THR A 271 3.34 16.28 8.35
C THR A 271 3.41 14.78 7.94
N PRO A 272 2.54 13.89 8.49
CA PRO A 272 2.53 12.42 8.28
C PRO A 272 2.46 11.89 6.83
N ASP A 273 2.27 12.79 5.88
CA ASP A 273 1.61 12.56 4.60
C ASP A 273 2.61 12.40 3.44
N GLU A 274 3.86 12.82 3.62
CA GLU A 274 4.80 12.97 2.50
C GLU A 274 5.58 11.68 2.19
N GLY A 275 6.18 11.05 3.21
CA GLY A 275 6.93 9.80 3.04
C GLY A 275 6.08 8.66 2.49
N PHE A 276 4.83 8.56 2.93
CA PHE A 276 3.92 7.51 2.49
C PHE A 276 3.48 7.67 1.02
N ARG A 277 3.31 8.91 0.52
CA ARG A 277 3.08 9.15 -0.92
C ARG A 277 4.23 8.65 -1.78
N GLY A 278 5.49 8.91 -1.37
CA GLY A 278 6.65 8.44 -2.11
C GLY A 278 6.78 6.91 -2.12
N LEU A 279 6.42 6.25 -1.01
CA LEU A 279 6.33 4.79 -0.94
C LEU A 279 5.28 4.24 -1.91
N LEU A 280 4.09 4.84 -1.96
CA LEU A 280 3.02 4.40 -2.85
C LEU A 280 3.35 4.61 -4.32
N VAL A 281 4.00 5.72 -4.67
CA VAL A 281 4.53 5.93 -6.02
C VAL A 281 5.51 4.80 -6.39
N THR A 282 6.36 4.37 -5.46
CA THR A 282 7.29 3.25 -5.70
C THR A 282 6.55 1.94 -5.94
N ALA A 283 5.52 1.64 -5.12
CA ALA A 283 4.72 0.44 -5.27
C ALA A 283 4.00 0.39 -6.63
N LEU A 284 3.34 1.48 -7.02
CA LEU A 284 2.61 1.57 -8.28
C LEU A 284 3.53 1.50 -9.49
N VAL A 285 4.71 2.12 -9.41
CA VAL A 285 5.73 2.05 -10.46
C VAL A 285 6.27 0.63 -10.60
N ALA A 286 6.56 -0.06 -9.49
CA ALA A 286 7.03 -1.44 -9.51
C ALA A 286 6.03 -2.36 -10.24
N LEU A 287 4.73 -2.19 -9.99
CA LEU A 287 3.69 -2.94 -10.67
C LEU A 287 3.55 -2.54 -12.14
N LEU A 288 3.54 -1.24 -12.43
CA LEU A 288 3.37 -0.72 -13.80
C LEU A 288 4.47 -1.20 -14.75
N VAL A 289 5.73 -1.26 -14.29
CA VAL A 289 6.89 -1.57 -15.14
C VAL A 289 7.34 -3.04 -15.08
N SER A 290 6.70 -3.86 -14.24
CA SER A 290 6.93 -5.31 -14.27
C SER A 290 6.40 -5.88 -15.58
N PRO A 291 7.11 -6.83 -16.23
CA PRO A 291 6.66 -7.44 -17.49
C PRO A 291 5.23 -8.00 -17.42
N ILE A 292 4.92 -8.61 -16.28
CA ILE A 292 3.60 -9.13 -15.95
C ILE A 292 3.24 -8.66 -14.55
N SER A 293 2.12 -7.94 -14.45
CA SER A 293 1.48 -7.58 -13.20
C SER A 293 0.00 -7.92 -13.27
N TRP A 294 -0.34 -9.13 -12.88
CA TRP A 294 -1.72 -9.59 -12.76
C TRP A 294 -2.55 -8.67 -11.86
N SER A 295 -3.86 -8.59 -12.09
CA SER A 295 -4.76 -7.70 -11.35
C SER A 295 -4.63 -7.90 -9.83
N HIS A 296 -4.50 -9.14 -9.37
CA HIS A 296 -4.29 -9.50 -7.97
C HIS A 296 -2.95 -9.06 -7.36
N HIS A 297 -1.95 -8.60 -8.14
CA HIS A 297 -0.74 -7.97 -7.60
C HIS A 297 -1.01 -6.55 -7.05
N TRP A 298 -2.14 -5.94 -7.45
CA TRP A 298 -2.47 -4.54 -7.15
C TRP A 298 -3.15 -4.34 -5.79
N VAL A 299 -2.92 -5.22 -4.80
CA VAL A 299 -3.41 -5.07 -3.41
C VAL A 299 -2.93 -3.77 -2.72
N TRP A 300 -1.94 -3.10 -3.31
CA TRP A 300 -1.53 -1.73 -2.98
C TRP A 300 -2.62 -0.67 -3.21
N CYS A 301 -3.74 -1.04 -3.85
CA CYS A 301 -4.95 -0.22 -3.89
C CYS A 301 -5.46 0.14 -2.48
N VAL A 302 -5.31 -0.76 -1.50
CA VAL A 302 -5.74 -0.52 -0.10
C VAL A 302 -5.00 0.66 0.54
N PRO A 303 -3.64 0.66 0.62
CA PRO A 303 -2.91 1.81 1.14
C PRO A 303 -3.06 3.07 0.28
N LEU A 304 -3.23 2.94 -1.04
CA LEU A 304 -3.51 4.07 -1.94
C LEU A 304 -4.82 4.76 -1.58
N LEU A 305 -5.91 4.01 -1.40
CA LEU A 305 -7.21 4.56 -1.02
C LEU A 305 -7.16 5.23 0.36
N ALA A 306 -6.42 4.65 1.32
CA ALA A 306 -6.20 5.28 2.62
C ALA A 306 -5.50 6.65 2.49
N GLN A 307 -4.48 6.74 1.63
CA GLN A 307 -3.75 7.97 1.34
C GLN A 307 -4.61 9.02 0.61
N LEU A 308 -5.44 8.60 -0.34
CA LEU A 308 -6.38 9.48 -1.03
C LEU A 308 -7.47 9.98 -0.06
N ALA A 309 -7.98 9.11 0.82
CA ALA A 309 -8.91 9.48 1.89
C ALA A 309 -8.31 10.50 2.87
N ARG A 310 -7.03 10.37 3.20
CA ARG A 310 -6.31 11.42 3.94
C ARG A 310 -6.24 12.73 3.19
N SER A 311 -5.86 12.69 1.91
CA SER A 311 -5.75 13.88 1.07
C SER A 311 -7.11 14.57 0.89
N ALA A 312 -8.20 13.80 0.92
CA ALA A 312 -9.60 14.25 0.91
C ALA A 312 -10.10 14.81 2.26
N GLY A 313 -9.30 14.68 3.33
CA GLY A 313 -9.63 15.14 4.68
C GLY A 313 -10.52 14.20 5.50
N LEU A 314 -10.65 12.92 5.11
CA LEU A 314 -11.56 11.95 5.75
C LEU A 314 -10.92 11.18 6.92
N THR A 315 -9.59 11.26 7.09
CA THR A 315 -8.87 10.50 8.13
C THR A 315 -8.23 11.37 9.21
N GLY A 316 -8.36 12.71 9.10
CA GLY A 316 -7.90 13.66 10.12
C GLY A 316 -8.90 13.82 11.27
N PRO A 317 -8.54 14.56 12.35
CA PRO A 317 -9.50 14.92 13.38
C PRO A 317 -10.67 15.70 12.75
N ALA A 318 -11.90 15.25 13.02
CA ALA A 318 -13.09 15.99 12.66
C ALA A 318 -13.09 17.29 13.47
N GLY A 319 -12.83 18.45 12.83
CA GLY A 319 -12.79 19.71 13.60
C GLY A 319 -12.35 20.96 12.87
N GLU A 320 -11.55 20.89 11.80
CA GLU A 320 -11.24 22.11 11.04
C GLU A 320 -12.33 22.38 10.00
N GLY A 321 -13.38 23.09 10.45
CA GLY A 321 -14.51 23.62 9.69
C GLY A 321 -14.13 24.65 8.61
N ARG A 322 -13.00 24.43 7.92
CA ARG A 322 -12.61 25.22 6.76
C ARG A 322 -13.29 24.62 5.52
N PRO A 323 -13.98 25.43 4.69
CA PRO A 323 -14.59 24.94 3.46
C PRO A 323 -13.53 24.22 2.61
N PRO A 324 -13.90 23.13 1.91
CA PRO A 324 -12.93 22.36 1.14
C PRO A 324 -12.37 23.25 0.02
N GLY A 325 -11.14 23.72 0.19
CA GLY A 325 -10.41 24.36 -0.89
C GLY A 325 -10.30 23.42 -2.09
N ARG A 326 -10.11 23.97 -3.30
CA ARG A 326 -10.06 23.21 -4.57
C ARG A 326 -9.24 21.90 -4.49
N GLY A 327 -8.13 21.90 -3.75
CA GLY A 327 -7.31 20.70 -3.55
C GLY A 327 -8.01 19.54 -2.81
N ARG A 328 -8.84 19.82 -1.80
CA ARG A 328 -9.61 18.77 -1.08
C ARG A 328 -10.72 18.21 -1.97
N LEU A 329 -11.37 19.05 -2.78
CA LEU A 329 -12.36 18.60 -3.76
C LEU A 329 -11.72 17.65 -4.79
N LEU A 330 -10.58 18.05 -5.38
CA LEU A 330 -9.84 17.20 -6.31
C LEU A 330 -9.41 15.87 -5.67
N ALA A 331 -9.00 15.89 -4.39
CA ALA A 331 -8.66 14.66 -3.68
C ALA A 331 -9.88 13.75 -3.41
N ARG A 332 -11.07 14.33 -3.14
CA ARG A 332 -12.32 13.57 -3.01
C ARG A 332 -12.73 12.94 -4.34
N VAL A 333 -12.66 13.70 -5.43
CA VAL A 333 -12.91 13.18 -6.79
C VAL A 333 -11.91 12.07 -7.11
N GLY A 334 -10.61 12.30 -6.88
CA GLY A 334 -9.57 11.29 -7.09
C GLY A 334 -9.78 10.02 -6.26
N LEU A 335 -10.21 10.14 -5.00
CA LEU A 335 -10.59 9.00 -4.17
C LEU A 335 -11.76 8.23 -4.77
N GLY A 336 -12.83 8.94 -5.15
CA GLY A 336 -14.02 8.33 -5.77
C GLY A 336 -13.68 7.61 -7.07
N CYS A 337 -12.93 8.24 -7.96
CA CYS A 337 -12.47 7.64 -9.21
C CYS A 337 -11.59 6.40 -8.97
N ALA A 338 -10.63 6.47 -8.04
CA ALA A 338 -9.79 5.31 -7.72
C ALA A 338 -10.62 4.16 -7.13
N ALA A 339 -11.57 4.47 -6.23
CA ALA A 339 -12.46 3.46 -5.66
C ALA A 339 -13.29 2.77 -6.77
N VAL A 340 -13.89 3.54 -7.69
CA VAL A 340 -14.62 3.01 -8.84
C VAL A 340 -13.73 2.14 -9.72
N VAL A 341 -12.51 2.58 -10.04
CA VAL A 341 -11.57 1.78 -10.84
C VAL A 341 -11.31 0.40 -10.21
N PHE A 342 -11.11 0.34 -8.89
CA PHE A 342 -10.83 -0.93 -8.21
C PHE A 342 -12.07 -1.76 -7.89
N THR A 343 -13.29 -1.20 -7.89
CA THR A 343 -14.52 -1.97 -7.62
C THR A 343 -15.31 -2.33 -8.88
N ALA A 344 -15.20 -1.53 -9.95
CA ALA A 344 -16.01 -1.70 -11.16
C ALA A 344 -15.67 -2.94 -11.98
N ARG A 345 -14.50 -3.56 -11.73
CA ARG A 345 -14.08 -4.81 -12.43
C ARG A 345 -14.09 -4.66 -13.95
N SER A 346 -13.76 -3.48 -14.46
CA SER A 346 -13.93 -3.13 -15.89
C SER A 346 -13.16 -4.05 -16.84
N LEU A 347 -12.03 -4.59 -16.41
CA LEU A 347 -11.21 -5.50 -17.23
C LEU A 347 -11.91 -6.83 -17.50
N TRP A 348 -12.93 -7.17 -16.70
CA TRP A 348 -13.78 -8.35 -16.88
C TRP A 348 -15.02 -8.07 -17.75
N LEU A 349 -15.26 -6.80 -18.12
CA LEU A 349 -16.36 -6.40 -19.00
C LEU A 349 -15.99 -6.47 -20.49
N VAL A 350 -14.69 -6.53 -20.79
CA VAL A 350 -14.19 -6.74 -22.15
C VAL A 350 -14.11 -8.24 -22.45
N PRO A 351 -14.04 -8.64 -23.74
CA PRO A 351 -13.72 -10.01 -24.10
C PRO A 351 -12.44 -10.47 -23.37
N HIS A 352 -12.52 -11.62 -22.70
CA HIS A 352 -11.46 -12.23 -21.87
C HIS A 352 -11.26 -13.69 -22.33
N ALA A 353 -10.93 -13.85 -23.60
CA ALA A 353 -10.87 -15.15 -24.29
C ALA A 353 -9.42 -15.55 -24.59
N GLY A 354 -8.47 -15.14 -23.74
CA GLY A 354 -7.06 -15.49 -23.83
C GLY A 354 -6.38 -14.82 -25.02
N ASP A 355 -6.22 -15.53 -26.13
CA ASP A 355 -5.49 -15.03 -27.30
C ASP A 355 -6.19 -13.86 -27.99
N LEU A 356 -7.52 -13.83 -27.94
CA LEU A 356 -8.30 -12.75 -28.54
C LEU A 356 -8.15 -11.42 -27.81
N ASP A 357 -7.70 -11.43 -26.56
CA ASP A 357 -7.44 -10.23 -25.76
C ASP A 357 -6.36 -9.35 -26.42
N LEU A 358 -5.48 -9.96 -27.24
CA LEU A 358 -4.48 -9.23 -28.00
C LEU A 358 -5.11 -8.27 -29.02
N ARG A 359 -6.29 -8.62 -29.55
CA ARG A 359 -6.96 -7.91 -30.66
C ARG A 359 -8.08 -6.98 -30.17
N LEU A 360 -8.08 -6.59 -28.90
CA LEU A 360 -9.07 -5.67 -28.36
C LEU A 360 -9.06 -4.33 -29.13
N SER A 361 -10.26 -3.80 -29.36
CA SER A 361 -10.45 -2.51 -30.01
C SER A 361 -9.89 -1.39 -29.14
N TRP A 362 -9.43 -0.30 -29.76
CA TRP A 362 -8.81 0.83 -29.04
C TRP A 362 -9.72 1.41 -27.93
N TRP A 363 -11.05 1.41 -28.12
CA TRP A 363 -12.01 1.92 -27.14
C TRP A 363 -12.23 0.97 -25.95
N GLN A 364 -11.86 -0.30 -26.07
CA GLN A 364 -11.91 -1.29 -24.98
C GLN A 364 -10.67 -1.17 -24.08
N GLN A 365 -9.57 -0.59 -24.56
CA GLN A 365 -8.30 -0.50 -23.82
C GLN A 365 -8.42 0.22 -22.47
N PRO A 366 -9.19 1.33 -22.34
CA PRO A 366 -9.43 1.94 -21.04
C PRO A 366 -10.09 1.03 -20.02
N LEU A 367 -10.96 0.12 -20.48
CA LEU A 367 -11.62 -0.87 -19.63
C LEU A 367 -10.70 -2.05 -19.32
N ALA A 368 -9.84 -2.44 -20.28
CA ALA A 368 -8.92 -3.57 -20.20
C ALA A 368 -7.62 -3.28 -19.43
N ALA A 369 -7.21 -2.03 -19.28
CA ALA A 369 -5.98 -1.64 -18.56
C ALA A 369 -6.20 -0.54 -17.49
N PRO A 370 -7.26 -0.62 -16.67
CA PRO A 370 -7.66 0.47 -15.80
C PRO A 370 -6.60 0.82 -14.75
N TYR A 371 -5.79 -0.15 -14.28
CA TYR A 371 -4.81 0.11 -13.21
C TYR A 371 -3.53 0.76 -13.75
N ALA A 372 -3.11 0.36 -14.95
CA ALA A 372 -2.01 1.02 -15.65
C ALA A 372 -2.35 2.48 -15.92
N LEU A 373 -3.55 2.75 -16.46
CA LEU A 373 -4.02 4.10 -16.77
C LEU A 373 -4.20 4.95 -15.50
N LEU A 374 -4.83 4.41 -14.46
CA LEU A 374 -4.94 5.09 -13.17
C LEU A 374 -3.55 5.46 -12.62
N THR A 375 -2.57 4.56 -12.72
CA THR A 375 -1.21 4.84 -12.26
C THR A 375 -0.55 5.97 -13.05
N LEU A 376 -0.68 5.98 -14.37
CA LEU A 376 -0.16 7.07 -15.21
C LEU A 376 -0.80 8.42 -14.83
N VAL A 377 -2.10 8.45 -14.58
CA VAL A 377 -2.81 9.65 -14.10
C VAL A 377 -2.29 10.08 -12.73
N LEU A 378 -2.11 9.15 -11.79
CA LEU A 378 -1.58 9.44 -10.46
C LEU A 378 -0.13 9.96 -10.48
N LEU A 379 0.71 9.43 -11.39
CA LEU A 379 2.07 9.94 -11.61
C LEU A 379 2.05 11.37 -12.16
N GLY A 380 1.16 11.66 -13.13
CA GLY A 380 0.93 13.01 -13.63
C GLY A 380 0.47 13.97 -12.53
N ALA A 381 -0.49 13.55 -11.70
CA ALA A 381 -0.97 14.32 -10.56
C ALA A 381 0.14 14.57 -9.52
N ALA A 382 0.96 13.57 -9.24
CA ALA A 382 2.13 13.69 -8.35
C ALA A 382 3.16 14.68 -8.91
N ALA A 383 3.43 14.65 -10.22
CA ALA A 383 4.32 15.61 -10.87
C ALA A 383 3.77 17.05 -10.78
N GLY A 384 2.47 17.24 -11.04
CA GLY A 384 1.78 18.52 -10.86
C GLY A 384 1.88 19.04 -9.43
N TYR A 385 1.67 18.16 -8.45
CA TYR A 385 1.82 18.47 -7.02
C TYR A 385 3.25 18.92 -6.67
N VAL A 386 4.26 18.16 -7.08
CA VAL A 386 5.68 18.52 -6.86
C VAL A 386 6.03 19.86 -7.51
N ARG A 387 5.57 20.12 -8.73
CA ARG A 387 5.79 21.40 -9.43
C ARG A 387 5.11 22.57 -8.71
N ALA A 388 3.87 22.40 -8.26
CA ALA A 388 3.13 23.43 -7.52
C ALA A 388 3.81 23.77 -6.18
N ARG A 389 4.34 22.76 -5.46
CA ARG A 389 5.10 22.99 -4.22
C ARG A 389 6.35 23.82 -4.45
N ARG A 390 7.12 23.54 -5.51
CA ARG A 390 8.33 24.32 -5.84
C ARG A 390 8.03 25.79 -6.10
N ARG A 391 6.92 26.09 -6.77
CA ARG A 391 6.50 27.49 -7.04
C ARG A 391 6.08 28.25 -5.79
N ARG A 392 5.59 27.56 -4.76
CA ARG A 392 5.13 28.15 -3.50
C ARG A 392 6.22 28.23 -2.42
N ALA A 393 7.40 27.66 -2.65
CA ALA A 393 8.50 27.76 -1.71
C ALA A 393 8.92 29.25 -1.61
N PRO A 394 8.88 29.87 -0.40
CA PRO A 394 9.30 31.26 -0.26
C PRO A 394 10.74 31.40 -0.74
N LEU A 395 10.97 32.37 -1.63
CA LEU A 395 12.32 32.89 -1.87
C LEU A 395 12.75 33.54 -0.57
N THR A 396 13.40 32.79 0.31
CA THR A 396 14.06 33.38 1.47
C THR A 396 15.19 34.25 0.90
N PRO A 397 15.17 35.58 1.13
CA PRO A 397 16.33 36.40 0.81
C PRO A 397 17.50 35.79 1.56
N ARG A 398 18.55 35.38 0.85
CA ARG A 398 19.85 35.13 1.50
C ARG A 398 20.30 36.48 2.05
N VAL A 399 20.00 36.77 3.31
CA VAL A 399 20.68 37.84 4.03
C VAL A 399 22.14 37.41 4.08
N PRO A 400 23.07 38.15 3.44
CA PRO A 400 24.49 37.85 3.58
C PRO A 400 24.83 37.89 5.07
N PRO A 401 25.66 36.96 5.58
CA PRO A 401 26.11 37.03 6.97
C PRO A 401 26.70 38.43 7.19
N ALA A 402 26.22 39.12 8.24
CA ALA A 402 26.75 40.41 8.62
C ALA A 402 28.27 40.28 8.74
N ARG A 403 29.01 41.07 7.95
CA ARG A 403 30.46 41.16 8.11
C ARG A 403 30.69 41.71 9.51
N ILE A 404 31.15 40.86 10.42
CA ILE A 404 31.71 41.31 11.69
C ILE A 404 32.99 42.04 11.29
N SER A 405 32.96 43.37 11.34
CA SER A 405 34.15 44.20 11.22
C SER A 405 35.01 43.93 12.46
N VAL A 406 36.08 43.17 12.27
CA VAL A 406 37.15 43.03 13.26
C VAL A 406 38.03 44.27 13.15
N ASP A 407 37.55 45.41 13.65
CA ASP A 407 38.41 46.55 13.95
C ASP A 407 38.80 46.43 15.43
N GLY A 408 39.81 45.59 15.67
CA GLY A 408 40.58 45.60 16.90
C GLY A 408 41.79 46.51 16.73
N SER A 409 41.66 47.78 17.12
CA SER A 409 42.81 48.62 17.45
C SER A 409 42.61 49.16 18.86
N ALA A 410 43.30 48.52 19.80
CA ALA A 410 43.50 49.01 21.14
C ALA A 410 44.36 50.28 21.10
N ALA A 411 43.87 51.35 21.70
CA ALA A 411 44.68 52.50 22.10
C ALA A 411 44.20 52.99 23.47
N ASP A 412 44.97 52.56 24.47
CA ASP A 412 45.41 53.26 25.68
C ASP A 412 44.70 54.57 26.07
N HIS A 413 44.20 54.62 27.31
CA HIS A 413 44.37 55.78 28.20
C HIS A 413 44.05 55.41 29.66
N ARG A 414 45.09 55.36 30.49
CA ARG A 414 45.02 55.56 31.95
C ARG A 414 44.99 57.07 32.24
N THR A 415 44.06 57.52 33.07
CA THR A 415 44.24 58.56 34.13
C THR A 415 42.93 58.69 34.96
N ALA A 416 43.05 58.54 36.28
CA ALA A 416 42.04 58.89 37.31
C ALA A 416 42.03 60.44 37.55
N PRO A 417 41.18 61.10 38.40
CA PRO A 417 40.53 60.62 39.64
C PRO A 417 39.08 61.19 39.87
N PRO A 418 38.46 61.11 41.08
CA PRO A 418 37.00 61.11 41.28
C PRO A 418 36.37 62.49 41.48
N GLY A 419 35.09 62.62 41.13
CA GLY A 419 34.28 63.82 41.36
C GLY A 419 32.95 63.47 42.02
N ASP A 420 32.82 63.91 43.26
CA ASP A 420 31.61 64.04 44.08
C ASP A 420 30.63 65.01 43.40
N ASP A 421 29.35 64.64 43.22
CA ASP A 421 28.29 65.64 43.34
C ASP A 421 26.91 65.05 43.64
N ARG A 422 26.17 65.89 44.38
CA ARG A 422 25.01 65.60 45.20
C ARG A 422 23.68 65.71 44.43
N ASP A 423 22.64 65.30 45.14
CA ASP A 423 21.24 65.72 45.02
C ASP A 423 20.42 65.27 43.80
N ARG A 424 19.50 64.33 44.07
CA ARG A 424 18.05 64.60 43.95
C ARG A 424 17.19 63.63 44.77
N ARG A 425 16.58 64.20 45.81
CA ARG A 425 15.25 63.84 46.37
C ARG A 425 14.23 63.78 45.21
N GLN A 426 13.08 63.10 45.22
CA GLN A 426 12.16 62.68 46.29
C GLN A 426 11.09 61.76 45.64
N ASP A 427 10.33 61.06 46.50
CA ASP A 427 9.04 60.40 46.24
C ASP A 427 9.05 59.12 45.39
N GLY A 428 8.49 57.99 45.80
CA GLY A 428 7.61 57.69 46.94
C GLY A 428 6.73 56.50 46.54
N ARG A 429 6.61 55.53 47.45
CA ARG A 429 5.62 54.42 47.50
C ARG A 429 5.88 53.16 46.66
N ARG A 430 6.44 52.15 47.35
CA ARG A 430 5.91 50.77 47.37
C ARG A 430 4.94 50.63 48.58
N PRO A 431 4.03 49.65 48.59
CA PRO A 431 4.32 48.34 49.20
C PRO A 431 3.85 47.18 48.30
N GLU A 432 4.62 46.10 48.12
CA GLU A 432 4.83 44.97 49.04
C GLU A 432 3.58 44.07 49.15
N CYS A 433 3.65 42.88 48.53
CA CYS A 433 2.70 41.79 48.67
C CYS A 433 3.41 40.67 49.42
N ASP A 434 2.94 40.40 50.64
CA ASP A 434 3.41 39.29 51.48
C ASP A 434 2.27 38.28 51.72
N LYS A 435 2.69 37.10 52.15
CA LYS A 435 2.07 35.77 51.97
C LYS A 435 0.80 35.45 52.80
N ALA A 436 0.14 34.37 52.37
CA ALA A 436 -0.26 33.18 53.15
C ALA A 436 -1.76 32.90 53.44
N ARG A 437 -2.05 31.57 53.45
CA ARG A 437 -3.24 30.82 53.92
C ARG A 437 -4.40 30.74 52.92
N GLY A 438 -5.01 29.61 52.56
CA GLY A 438 -5.14 28.29 53.22
C GLY A 438 -6.63 28.02 53.42
N GLY A 439 -7.22 26.99 52.80
CA GLY A 439 -8.61 26.60 53.09
C GLY A 439 -9.27 25.68 52.05
N ARG A 440 -9.61 24.46 52.47
CA ARG A 440 -10.45 23.45 51.80
C ARG A 440 -11.93 23.65 52.18
N CYS A 441 -12.86 23.29 51.29
CA CYS A 441 -14.22 22.76 51.56
C CYS A 441 -14.66 21.98 50.28
N ALA A 442 -14.85 20.66 50.25
CA ALA A 442 -15.93 19.83 50.83
C ALA A 442 -17.33 20.26 50.32
N LYS A 443 -17.90 19.56 49.33
CA LYS A 443 -18.90 18.46 49.44
C LYS A 443 -20.20 18.86 50.14
N HIS A 444 -21.31 18.87 49.40
CA HIS A 444 -22.61 18.47 49.93
C HIS A 444 -23.50 17.81 48.87
N ASP A 445 -24.17 16.77 49.35
CA ASP A 445 -25.05 15.82 48.70
C ASP A 445 -26.52 16.27 48.70
N ALA A 446 -27.32 15.53 47.92
CA ALA A 446 -28.66 15.01 48.26
C ALA A 446 -29.94 15.70 47.72
N GLY A 447 -30.86 14.82 47.26
CA GLY A 447 -32.31 15.03 47.10
C GLY A 447 -32.83 14.67 45.70
N HIS A 448 -33.28 13.43 45.38
CA HIS A 448 -34.66 12.88 45.55
C HIS A 448 -35.77 13.81 45.02
N SER A 449 -36.82 13.43 44.27
CA SER A 449 -37.43 12.14 43.85
C SER A 449 -38.56 12.45 42.82
N ALA A 450 -39.14 11.40 42.21
CA ALA A 450 -40.51 11.30 41.65
C ALA A 450 -40.82 12.03 40.30
N ASP A 451 -41.61 11.54 39.34
CA ASP A 451 -42.41 10.31 39.13
C ASP A 451 -43.10 10.43 37.73
N ARG A 452 -43.64 9.30 37.22
CA ARG A 452 -44.71 9.17 36.19
C ARG A 452 -44.37 8.91 34.70
N ASP A 453 -44.47 7.63 34.37
CA ASP A 453 -45.05 7.05 33.13
C ASP A 453 -46.52 7.50 32.91
N PRO A 454 -47.15 7.41 31.71
CA PRO A 454 -47.44 6.10 31.07
C PRO A 454 -47.50 6.05 29.53
N ALA A 455 -47.32 4.84 28.98
CA ALA A 455 -47.78 4.42 27.64
C ALA A 455 -49.29 4.08 27.64
N PRO A 456 -49.98 4.02 26.47
CA PRO A 456 -50.02 2.75 25.72
C PRO A 456 -50.18 2.84 24.17
N ARG A 457 -49.80 1.73 23.50
CA ARG A 457 -50.13 1.28 22.11
C ARG A 457 -51.63 0.84 22.02
N PRO A 458 -52.29 0.47 20.86
CA PRO A 458 -51.77 -0.50 19.85
C PRO A 458 -52.43 -0.63 18.43
N ARG A 459 -51.99 -1.67 17.68
CA ARG A 459 -52.61 -2.44 16.56
C ARG A 459 -52.64 -1.79 15.15
N GLY A 460 -52.51 -2.51 14.02
CA GLY A 460 -52.53 -3.96 13.79
C GLY A 460 -52.12 -4.37 12.36
N ALA A 461 -52.02 -5.69 12.17
CA ALA A 461 -51.64 -6.41 10.94
C ALA A 461 -52.78 -6.54 9.91
N ARG A 462 -52.46 -6.84 8.66
CA ARG A 462 -53.22 -7.77 7.80
C ARG A 462 -52.44 -8.19 6.53
N THR A 463 -52.51 -9.50 6.32
CA THR A 463 -52.13 -10.32 5.17
C THR A 463 -53.06 -10.14 3.97
N ARG A 464 -52.63 -10.54 2.77
CA ARG A 464 -53.49 -11.06 1.69
C ARG A 464 -52.70 -11.90 0.68
N ASP A 465 -53.12 -13.16 0.57
CA ASP A 465 -52.82 -14.15 -0.46
C ASP A 465 -53.54 -13.86 -1.80
N VAL A 466 -53.25 -14.73 -2.81
CA VAL A 466 -54.11 -15.27 -3.91
C VAL A 466 -53.45 -15.11 -5.31
N PRO A 467 -53.51 -16.08 -6.26
CA PRO A 467 -53.43 -17.54 -6.19
C PRO A 467 -52.44 -18.17 -7.22
N ARG A 468 -52.27 -19.50 -7.14
CA ARG A 468 -51.74 -20.37 -8.20
C ARG A 468 -52.85 -20.78 -9.16
N ASP A 469 -52.54 -20.92 -10.44
CA ASP A 469 -53.26 -21.78 -11.38
C ASP A 469 -52.30 -22.53 -12.31
N HIS A 470 -52.78 -23.70 -12.72
CA HIS A 470 -52.13 -24.85 -13.34
C HIS A 470 -51.58 -24.63 -14.77
N LEU A 471 -50.57 -25.42 -15.15
CA LEU A 471 -50.68 -26.43 -16.22
C LEU A 471 -49.44 -27.35 -16.22
N GLU A 472 -49.71 -28.65 -16.02
CA GLU A 472 -48.81 -29.77 -16.27
C GLU A 472 -48.58 -29.94 -17.77
N GLY A 473 -47.37 -30.36 -18.14
CA GLY A 473 -46.98 -30.69 -19.51
C GLY A 473 -45.72 -31.53 -19.50
N ASP A 474 -45.93 -32.83 -19.66
CA ASP A 474 -45.02 -33.96 -19.61
C ASP A 474 -43.83 -33.90 -20.59
N GLY A 475 -42.69 -34.50 -20.23
CA GLY A 475 -41.57 -34.71 -21.18
C GLY A 475 -40.18 -34.88 -20.53
N GLY A 476 -39.86 -36.11 -20.08
CA GLY A 476 -38.51 -36.53 -19.66
C GLY A 476 -37.51 -36.71 -20.82
N PRO A 477 -36.29 -37.24 -20.57
CA PRO A 477 -35.11 -36.43 -20.32
C PRO A 477 -34.12 -36.44 -21.49
N GLY A 478 -33.88 -35.28 -22.09
CA GLY A 478 -32.76 -35.06 -23.00
C GLY A 478 -31.51 -34.67 -22.22
N ARG A 479 -30.49 -35.52 -22.23
CA ARG A 479 -29.15 -35.23 -21.70
C ARG A 479 -28.57 -33.98 -22.37
N LEU A 480 -28.71 -32.82 -21.73
CA LEU A 480 -27.96 -31.63 -22.07
C LEU A 480 -26.64 -31.66 -21.30
N ARG A 481 -25.56 -31.98 -22.01
CA ARG A 481 -24.19 -31.65 -21.59
C ARG A 481 -24.14 -30.14 -21.35
N PRO A 482 -23.65 -29.64 -20.20
CA PRO A 482 -23.33 -28.23 -20.09
C PRO A 482 -22.16 -27.89 -21.03
N PRO A 483 -22.16 -26.70 -21.65
CA PRO A 483 -21.14 -26.29 -22.59
C PRO A 483 -19.80 -26.15 -21.88
N GLN A 484 -18.75 -26.63 -22.56
CA GLN A 484 -17.37 -26.33 -22.23
C GLN A 484 -17.19 -24.81 -22.26
N LEU A 485 -16.91 -24.22 -21.10
CA LEU A 485 -16.39 -22.87 -20.99
C LEU A 485 -14.86 -23.00 -21.07
N PRO A 486 -14.21 -22.39 -22.08
CA PRO A 486 -12.75 -22.28 -22.14
C PRO A 486 -12.20 -21.29 -21.11
#